data_AF-A0A553PME5-F1
#
_entry.id   AF-A0A553PME5-F1
#
_cell.length_a   1.000
_cell.length_b   1.000
_cell.length_c   1.000
_cell.angle_alpha   90.00
_cell.angle_beta   90.00
_cell.angle_gamma   90.00
#
_symmetry.space_group_name_H-M   'P 1'
#
loop_
_entity.id
_entity.type
_entity.pdbx_description
1 polymer ?
#
loop_
_entity_poly.entity_id
_entity_poly.type
_entity_poly.pdbx_seq_one_letter_code
_entity_poly.pdbx_strand_id
1 'polypeptide(L)'
;VAQPGASVSIGLQEVQHKKLPAPFESSCIHYWNETFFGEVTETIRQKVNRNFISYHQESCHAICRIRHLVGKCNCTWTKIDPKDFANLFHAPKCEEYDSDQLSCLTKNDLAMKSSRELCNCQEACEMISYDVTVSSSKWPSIELWR
;
A
#
# COMPACT_ATOMS: atom_id res chain seq x y z
N VAL A 1 -9.64 -15.16 -2.46
CA VAL A 1 -10.66 -16.24 -2.42
C VAL A 1 -10.20 -17.34 -3.35
N ALA A 2 -9.43 -18.29 -2.82
CA ALA A 2 -9.04 -19.51 -3.53
C ALA A 2 -9.20 -20.63 -2.52
N GLN A 3 -10.31 -21.36 -2.62
CA GLN A 3 -10.59 -22.45 -1.69
C GLN A 3 -9.82 -23.69 -2.14
N PRO A 4 -9.12 -24.38 -1.22
CA PRO A 4 -8.54 -25.68 -1.52
C PRO A 4 -9.61 -26.65 -2.05
N GLY A 5 -9.29 -27.43 -3.09
CA GLY A 5 -10.26 -28.35 -3.70
C GLY A 5 -11.33 -27.67 -4.57
N ALA A 6 -11.11 -26.42 -4.98
CA ALA A 6 -11.93 -25.73 -5.96
C ALA A 6 -11.07 -25.19 -7.12
N SER A 7 -11.59 -25.31 -8.34
CA SER A 7 -11.11 -24.52 -9.47
C SER A 7 -11.78 -23.15 -9.42
N VAL A 8 -10.97 -22.09 -9.47
CA VAL A 8 -11.42 -20.71 -9.39
C VAL A 8 -11.13 -20.03 -10.73
N SER A 9 -12.17 -19.53 -11.38
CA SER A 9 -12.08 -18.70 -12.57
C SER A 9 -12.20 -17.23 -12.16
N ILE A 10 -11.21 -16.43 -12.54
CA ILE A 10 -11.12 -15.01 -12.22
C ILE A 10 -11.24 -14.24 -13.53
N GLY A 11 -12.36 -13.56 -13.73
CA GLY A 11 -12.56 -12.59 -14.80
C GLY A 11 -12.08 -11.22 -14.33
N LEU A 12 -11.30 -10.54 -15.16
CA LEU A 12 -10.80 -9.19 -14.89
C LEU A 12 -11.29 -8.26 -16.00
N GLN A 13 -11.86 -7.12 -15.61
CA GLN A 13 -12.15 -6.03 -16.52
C GLN A 13 -11.32 -4.81 -16.11
N GLU A 14 -10.48 -4.33 -17.01
CA GLU A 14 -9.69 -3.11 -16.80
C GLU A 14 -10.59 -1.88 -16.91
N VAL A 15 -10.48 -0.99 -15.92
CA VAL A 15 -11.17 0.30 -15.88
C VAL A 15 -10.14 1.40 -15.69
N GLN A 16 -10.10 2.36 -16.62
CA GLN A 16 -9.18 3.49 -16.55
C GLN A 16 -9.91 4.75 -16.08
N HIS A 17 -9.38 5.38 -15.04
CA HIS A 17 -9.85 6.66 -14.53
C HIS A 17 -8.82 7.74 -14.87
N LYS A 18 -9.29 8.83 -15.48
CA LYS A 18 -8.48 10.02 -15.79
C LYS A 18 -9.12 11.25 -15.16
N LYS A 19 -8.33 12.00 -14.42
CA LYS A 19 -8.71 13.25 -13.73
C LYS A 19 -7.84 14.39 -14.22
N LEU A 20 -8.33 15.62 -14.07
CA LEU A 20 -7.56 16.81 -14.43
C LEU A 20 -6.83 17.36 -13.19
N PRO A 21 -5.57 17.80 -13.32
CA PRO A 21 -4.83 18.42 -12.21
C PRO A 21 -5.42 19.79 -11.87
N ALA A 22 -4.80 20.53 -10.95
CA ALA A 22 -5.19 21.92 -10.67
C ALA A 22 -5.28 22.73 -11.98
N PRO A 23 -6.28 23.62 -12.15
CA PRO A 23 -7.16 24.21 -11.12
C PRO A 23 -8.50 23.48 -10.90
N PHE A 24 -8.67 22.26 -11.41
CA PHE A 24 -9.93 21.51 -11.26
C PHE A 24 -10.08 20.91 -9.85
N GLU A 25 -11.32 20.58 -9.45
CA GLU A 25 -11.65 20.09 -8.09
C GLU A 25 -10.78 18.90 -7.64
N SER A 26 -10.42 18.00 -8.56
CA SER A 26 -9.61 16.83 -8.25
C SER A 26 -8.21 17.18 -7.75
N SER A 27 -7.62 18.30 -8.22
CA SER A 27 -6.25 18.72 -7.88
C SER A 27 -5.25 17.55 -7.80
N CYS A 28 -5.40 16.61 -8.74
CA CYS A 28 -4.67 15.35 -8.75
C CYS A 28 -3.20 15.60 -9.13
N ILE A 29 -2.35 14.60 -8.85
CA ILE A 29 -0.93 14.63 -9.18
C ILE A 29 -0.54 13.41 -10.03
N HIS A 30 0.56 13.53 -10.77
CA HIS A 30 1.06 12.46 -11.62
C HIS A 30 2.23 11.71 -10.97
N TYR A 31 3.03 12.40 -10.19
CA TYR A 31 4.33 11.90 -9.76
C TYR A 31 4.60 12.16 -8.27
N TRP A 32 5.49 11.35 -7.70
CA TRP A 32 5.88 11.46 -6.29
C TRP A 32 6.59 12.76 -5.93
N ASN A 33 7.29 13.41 -6.88
CA ASN A 33 7.98 14.68 -6.64
C ASN A 33 7.03 15.84 -6.33
N GLU A 34 5.73 15.68 -6.64
CA GLU A 34 4.67 16.62 -6.27
C GLU A 34 4.20 16.42 -4.81
N THR A 35 4.74 15.42 -4.11
CA THR A 35 4.47 15.13 -2.69
C THR A 35 5.68 15.42 -1.81
N PHE A 36 5.45 15.52 -0.50
CA PHE A 36 6.50 15.59 0.53
C PHE A 36 7.40 14.34 0.60
N PHE A 37 7.07 13.29 -0.16
CA PHE A 37 7.83 12.03 -0.21
C PHE A 37 8.68 11.87 -1.47
N GLY A 38 8.76 12.88 -2.34
CA GLY A 38 9.52 12.82 -3.60
C GLY A 38 10.95 12.30 -3.45
N GLU A 39 11.73 12.90 -2.55
CA GLU A 39 13.13 12.51 -2.27
C GLU A 39 13.25 11.07 -1.73
N VAL A 40 12.35 10.71 -0.81
CA VAL A 40 12.27 9.38 -0.21
C VAL A 40 11.99 8.34 -1.29
N THR A 41 11.03 8.60 -2.18
CA THR A 41 10.63 7.67 -3.24
C THR A 41 11.66 7.55 -4.36
N GLU A 42 12.39 8.62 -4.68
CA GLU A 42 13.50 8.57 -5.64
C GLU A 42 14.63 7.66 -5.12
N THR A 43 14.91 7.72 -3.82
CA THR A 43 15.87 6.82 -3.17
C THR A 43 15.41 5.34 -3.27
N ILE A 44 14.12 5.05 -3.12
CA ILE A 44 13.57 3.69 -3.32
C ILE A 44 13.74 3.28 -4.78
N ARG A 45 13.35 4.14 -5.72
CA ARG A 45 13.43 3.87 -7.16
C ARG A 45 14.85 3.46 -7.56
N GLN A 46 15.86 4.18 -7.05
CA GLN A 46 17.27 3.91 -7.31
C GLN A 46 17.76 2.62 -6.63
N LYS A 47 17.38 2.36 -5.38
CA LYS A 47 17.85 1.18 -4.62
C LYS A 47 17.17 -0.12 -5.03
N VAL A 48 15.90 -0.07 -5.40
CA VAL A 48 15.06 -1.26 -5.63
C VAL A 48 15.07 -1.70 -7.10
N ASN A 49 15.68 -0.91 -8.01
CA ASN A 49 15.74 -1.17 -9.46
C ASN A 49 14.38 -1.63 -10.03
N ARG A 50 13.30 -1.02 -9.54
CA ARG A 50 11.93 -1.28 -9.98
C ARG A 50 11.41 -0.03 -10.65
N ASN A 51 11.23 -0.12 -11.97
CA ASN A 51 10.52 0.87 -12.80
C ASN A 51 9.02 1.04 -12.44
N PHE A 52 8.58 0.52 -11.29
CA PHE A 52 7.17 0.26 -10.98
C PHE A 52 6.55 1.16 -9.91
N ILE A 53 7.29 2.12 -9.34
CA ILE A 53 6.70 3.00 -8.31
C ILE A 53 6.05 4.22 -8.98
N SER A 54 5.03 3.96 -9.79
CA SER A 54 4.09 5.02 -10.17
C SER A 54 3.41 5.57 -8.93
N TYR A 55 3.02 6.84 -8.97
CA TYR A 55 2.31 7.44 -7.85
C TYR A 55 0.93 6.78 -7.69
N HIS A 56 0.64 6.33 -6.46
CA HIS A 56 -0.68 5.90 -6.05
C HIS A 56 -0.99 6.48 -4.67
N GLN A 57 -2.22 6.95 -4.49
CA GLN A 57 -2.66 7.59 -3.25
C GLN A 57 -2.51 6.65 -2.04
N GLU A 58 -2.87 5.38 -2.19
CA GLU A 58 -2.73 4.37 -1.13
C GLU A 58 -1.27 4.14 -0.72
N SER A 59 -0.35 4.18 -1.69
CA SER A 59 1.08 4.10 -1.41
C SER A 59 1.55 5.33 -0.63
N CYS A 60 1.06 6.53 -0.96
CA CYS A 60 1.37 7.74 -0.22
C CYS A 60 0.87 7.67 1.23
N HIS A 61 -0.36 7.20 1.44
CA HIS A 61 -0.90 6.98 2.79
C HIS A 61 -0.10 5.95 3.58
N ALA A 62 0.34 4.85 2.94
CA ALA A 62 1.19 3.86 3.58
C ALA A 62 2.54 4.46 4.04
N ILE A 63 3.22 5.22 3.18
CA ILE A 63 4.49 5.89 3.52
C ILE A 63 4.29 6.91 4.65
N CYS A 64 3.23 7.72 4.55
CA CYS A 64 2.89 8.71 5.57
C CYS A 64 2.63 8.04 6.94
N ARG A 65 1.91 6.91 6.94
CA ARG A 65 1.65 6.13 8.14
C ARG A 65 2.93 5.61 8.77
N ILE A 66 3.85 5.06 7.97
CA ILE A 66 5.16 4.61 8.48
C ILE A 66 5.93 5.80 9.05
N ARG A 67 6.01 6.93 8.35
CA ARG A 67 6.71 8.14 8.83
C ARG A 67 6.17 8.59 10.18
N HIS A 68 4.85 8.61 10.34
CA HIS A 68 4.22 9.02 11.59
C HIS A 68 4.54 8.03 12.72
N LEU A 69 4.41 6.73 12.48
CA LEU A 69 4.72 5.70 13.46
C LEU A 69 6.20 5.75 13.89
N VAL A 70 7.12 5.89 12.93
CA VAL A 70 8.54 6.07 13.21
C VAL A 70 8.78 7.33 14.04
N GLY A 71 8.17 8.46 13.67
CA GLY A 71 8.33 9.72 14.41
C GLY A 71 7.74 9.70 15.83
N LYS A 72 6.82 8.78 16.13
CA LYS A 72 6.17 8.66 17.46
C LYS A 72 6.77 7.55 18.33
N CYS A 73 7.16 6.44 17.72
CA CYS A 73 7.57 5.23 18.42
C CYS A 73 9.03 4.85 18.19
N ASN A 74 9.77 5.60 17.35
CA ASN A 74 11.19 5.36 17.00
C ASN A 74 11.49 3.95 16.44
N CYS A 75 10.46 3.22 16.02
CA CYS A 75 10.59 1.89 15.46
C CYS A 75 9.43 1.64 14.47
N THR A 76 9.53 0.58 13.67
CA THR A 76 8.51 0.23 12.66
C THR A 76 8.15 -1.26 12.66
N TRP A 77 6.94 -1.58 12.19
CA TRP A 77 6.45 -2.95 12.03
C TRP A 77 7.20 -3.71 10.92
N THR A 78 7.43 -5.01 11.15
CA THR A 78 7.99 -5.95 10.17
C THR A 78 7.01 -6.39 9.08
N LYS A 79 5.70 -6.27 9.33
CA LYS A 79 4.64 -6.75 8.42
C LYS A 79 4.36 -5.80 7.25
N ILE A 80 4.92 -4.60 7.27
CA ILE A 80 4.91 -3.69 6.13
C ILE A 80 6.13 -4.05 5.26
N ASP A 81 6.03 -5.12 4.47
CA ASP A 81 7.07 -5.57 3.52
C ASP A 81 6.89 -4.80 2.18
N PRO A 82 7.95 -4.47 1.41
CA PRO A 82 9.29 -5.04 1.44
C PRO A 82 10.22 -4.33 2.42
N LYS A 83 11.28 -5.03 2.86
CA LYS A 83 12.57 -4.60 3.44
C LYS A 83 13.08 -3.17 3.12
N ASP A 84 12.54 -2.51 2.12
CA ASP A 84 12.91 -1.18 1.65
C ASP A 84 12.23 -0.04 2.42
N PHE A 85 10.98 -0.20 2.89
CA PHE A 85 10.25 0.93 3.51
C PHE A 85 10.68 1.26 4.95
N ALA A 86 11.01 0.26 5.77
CA ALA A 86 11.58 0.50 7.10
C ALA A 86 12.94 1.20 7.02
N ASN A 87 13.74 0.85 6.00
CA ASN A 87 15.03 1.47 5.73
C ASN A 87 14.91 2.93 5.25
N LEU A 88 13.75 3.36 4.72
CA LEU A 88 13.55 4.75 4.27
C LEU A 88 13.71 5.77 5.37
N PHE A 89 13.29 5.40 6.57
CA PHE A 89 13.31 6.29 7.73
C PHE A 89 14.39 5.92 8.73
N HIS A 90 15.29 5.00 8.38
CA HIS A 90 16.39 4.52 9.23
C HIS A 90 15.94 4.06 10.62
N ALA A 91 14.71 3.56 10.73
CA ALA A 91 14.14 3.13 12.00
C ALA A 91 14.37 1.64 12.23
N PRO A 92 14.78 1.22 13.45
CA PRO A 92 14.85 -0.19 13.78
C PRO A 92 13.46 -0.83 13.74
N LYS A 93 13.45 -2.16 13.60
CA LYS A 93 12.22 -2.94 13.78
C LYS A 93 11.81 -2.88 15.24
N CYS A 94 10.53 -2.72 15.52
CA CYS A 94 10.04 -2.83 16.90
C CYS A 94 10.21 -4.27 17.40
N GLU A 95 10.51 -4.42 18.68
CA GLU A 95 10.58 -5.72 19.33
C GLU A 95 9.17 -6.21 19.67
N GLU A 96 8.81 -7.41 19.23
CA GLU A 96 7.45 -7.96 19.40
C GLU A 96 7.09 -8.23 20.86
N TYR A 97 8.09 -8.33 21.74
CA TYR A 97 7.93 -8.61 23.17
C TYR A 97 7.99 -7.35 24.04
N ASP A 98 8.34 -6.19 23.46
CA ASP A 98 8.33 -4.91 24.17
C ASP A 98 6.90 -4.36 24.19
N SER A 99 6.27 -4.41 25.36
CA SER A 99 4.89 -3.95 25.56
C SER A 99 4.71 -2.46 25.31
N ASP A 100 5.73 -1.65 25.54
CA ASP A 100 5.67 -0.20 25.40
C ASP A 100 5.74 0.18 23.92
N GLN A 101 6.64 -0.47 23.15
CA GLN A 101 6.70 -0.31 21.70
C GLN A 101 5.40 -0.77 21.03
N LEU A 102 4.87 -1.93 21.43
CA LEU A 102 3.62 -2.46 20.88
C LEU A 102 2.42 -1.56 21.19
N SER A 103 2.34 -1.04 22.42
CA SER A 103 1.30 -0.10 22.85
C SER A 103 1.39 1.22 22.08
N CYS A 104 2.61 1.76 21.91
CA CYS A 104 2.85 2.96 21.13
C CYS A 104 2.37 2.79 19.68
N LEU A 105 2.80 1.71 19.03
CA LEU A 105 2.42 1.41 17.66
C LEU A 105 0.90 1.29 17.53
N THR A 106 0.27 0.47 18.36
CA THR A 106 -1.19 0.20 18.27
C THR A 106 -1.99 1.48 18.46
N LYS A 107 -1.64 2.30 19.47
CA LYS A 107 -2.34 3.56 19.75
C LYS A 107 -2.21 4.56 18.60
N ASN A 108 -1.00 4.77 18.10
CA ASN A 108 -0.77 5.73 17.02
C ASN A 108 -1.31 5.22 15.68
N ASP A 109 -1.29 3.91 15.45
CA ASP A 109 -1.87 3.27 14.26
C ASP A 109 -3.39 3.47 14.18
N LEU A 110 -4.08 3.26 15.31
CA LEU A 110 -5.50 3.50 15.43
C LEU A 110 -5.83 4.99 15.23
N ALA A 111 -5.06 5.89 15.86
CA ALA A 111 -5.23 7.34 15.69
C ALA A 111 -5.10 7.77 14.22
N MET A 112 -4.18 7.16 13.46
CA MET A 112 -4.04 7.43 12.03
C MET A 112 -5.18 6.87 11.19
N LYS A 113 -5.73 5.70 11.52
CA LYS A 113 -6.92 5.18 10.83
C LYS A 113 -8.12 6.11 10.98
N SER A 114 -8.26 6.77 12.14
CA SER A 114 -9.30 7.76 12.38
C SER A 114 -9.02 9.14 11.76
N SER A 115 -7.78 9.44 11.38
CA SER A 115 -7.37 10.75 10.87
C SER A 115 -6.66 10.61 9.52
N ARG A 116 -7.46 10.41 8.46
CA ARG A 116 -6.96 10.44 7.07
C ARG A 116 -6.38 11.80 6.66
N GLU A 117 -6.76 12.85 7.38
CA GLU A 117 -6.37 14.25 7.14
C GLU A 117 -4.91 14.57 7.49
N LEU A 118 -4.24 13.72 8.29
CA LEU A 118 -2.83 13.92 8.65
C LEU A 118 -1.87 13.80 7.45
N CYS A 119 -2.32 13.15 6.37
CA CYS A 119 -1.53 12.88 5.19
C CYS A 119 -2.10 13.67 4.00
N ASN A 120 -1.36 14.69 3.53
CA ASN A 120 -1.69 15.40 2.29
C ASN A 120 -1.32 14.55 1.07
N CYS A 121 -2.08 13.49 0.83
CA CYS A 121 -1.92 12.57 -0.30
C CYS A 121 -3.05 12.83 -1.30
N GLN A 122 -2.75 13.59 -2.36
CA GLN A 122 -3.69 13.84 -3.43
C GLN A 122 -4.01 12.57 -4.24
N GLU A 123 -5.11 12.59 -4.98
CA GLU A 123 -5.42 11.47 -5.88
C GLU A 123 -4.46 11.46 -7.08
N ALA A 124 -4.21 10.28 -7.64
CA ALA A 124 -3.48 10.16 -8.90
C ALA A 124 -4.35 10.64 -10.08
N CYS A 125 -3.76 11.38 -11.02
CA CYS A 125 -4.48 11.82 -12.22
C CYS A 125 -4.84 10.69 -13.16
N GLU A 126 -4.06 9.61 -13.15
CA GLU A 126 -4.32 8.41 -13.93
C GLU A 126 -4.30 7.20 -13.00
N MET A 127 -5.36 6.39 -13.08
CA MET A 127 -5.48 5.18 -12.29
C MET A 127 -6.09 4.07 -13.12
N ILE A 128 -5.51 2.88 -13.04
CA ILE A 128 -6.07 1.66 -13.60
C ILE A 128 -6.60 0.83 -12.43
N SER A 129 -7.89 0.54 -12.45
CA SER A 129 -8.57 -0.38 -11.53
C SER A 129 -9.03 -1.61 -12.30
N TYR A 130 -9.30 -2.70 -11.58
CA TYR A 130 -9.81 -3.94 -12.17
C TYR A 130 -11.08 -4.36 -11.47
N ASP A 131 -12.17 -4.46 -12.23
CA ASP A 131 -13.40 -5.09 -11.76
C ASP A 131 -13.21 -6.60 -11.83
N VAL A 132 -13.38 -7.26 -10.69
CA VAL A 132 -13.09 -8.69 -10.52
C VAL A 132 -14.38 -9.48 -10.40
N THR A 133 -14.58 -10.42 -11.32
CA THR A 133 -15.66 -11.42 -11.23
C THR A 133 -15.05 -12.77 -10.88
N VAL A 134 -15.53 -13.39 -9.81
CA VAL A 134 -15.02 -14.68 -9.33
C VAL A 134 -16.09 -15.74 -9.45
N SER A 135 -15.75 -16.83 -10.14
CA SER A 135 -16.55 -18.05 -10.19
C SER A 135 -15.71 -19.22 -9.67
N SER A 136 -16.35 -20.17 -8.99
CA SER A 136 -15.66 -21.34 -8.43
C SER A 136 -16.46 -22.62 -8.66
N SER A 137 -15.75 -23.72 -8.84
CA SER A 137 -16.30 -25.06 -9.04
C SER A 137 -15.44 -26.09 -8.29
N LYS A 138 -16.02 -27.25 -7.92
CA LYS A 138 -15.26 -28.32 -7.24
C LYS A 138 -14.15 -28.86 -8.16
N TRP A 139 -12.97 -29.11 -7.58
CA TRP A 139 -11.83 -29.70 -8.27
C TRP A 139 -11.07 -30.66 -7.33
N PRO A 140 -10.61 -31.84 -7.78
CA PRO A 140 -10.77 -32.39 -9.12
C PRO A 140 -12.17 -33.01 -9.29
N SER A 141 -12.55 -33.34 -10.52
CA SER A 141 -13.70 -34.21 -10.74
C SER A 141 -13.43 -35.61 -10.19
N ILE A 142 -14.50 -36.32 -9.82
CA ILE A 142 -14.44 -37.68 -9.24
C ILE A 142 -14.01 -38.74 -10.29
N GLU A 143 -13.80 -38.37 -11.56
CA GLU A 143 -13.58 -39.29 -12.69
C GLU A 143 -12.11 -39.70 -12.93
N LEU A 144 -11.20 -39.40 -12.01
CA LEU A 144 -9.86 -39.98 -12.03
C LEU A 144 -9.92 -41.30 -11.26
N TRP A 145 -9.34 -42.38 -11.81
CA TRP A 145 -9.23 -43.76 -11.28
C TRP A 145 -10.33 -44.77 -11.69
N ARG A 146 -10.55 -44.96 -13.01
CA ARG A 146 -11.00 -46.25 -13.57
C ARG A 146 -9.99 -46.78 -14.57
#